data_AF-A0A7S4HUB4-F1
#
_entry.id   AF-A0A7S4HUB4-F1
#
_cell.length_a   1.000
_cell.length_b   1.000
_cell.length_c   1.000
_cell.angle_alpha   90.00
_cell.angle_beta   90.00
_cell.angle_gamma   90.00
#
_symmetry.space_group_name_H-M   'P 1'
#
loop_
_entity.id
_entity.type
_entity.pdbx_description
1 polymer ?
#
loop_
_entity_poly.entity_id
_entity_poly.type
_entity_poly.pdbx_seq_one_letter_code
_entity_poly.pdbx_strand_id
1 'polypeptide(L)'
;WVGMSLLNYFGKAKQSGDQPPAKKRRLNEVETKESKESKVEEIRKEETSDVLCQELTADQKRQREEENKKKAIRIRQQRAAEKIEAVLGPMIEPGWKDLLLQQTKKAYFGKLILFLERERGSGTAIYPPPHLTFNAFNASAVEDVSVVILGQDPYHGAKQAMGMSFSVQTGVRVPPSLKNIYKELESDEGVSFKAPKHGNLQEWANQGVFLLNTVLTVRAKSPNSHQNKGWEEFTNAVISEIDRKCDHVVFMLWGSKAKAKSSLINKKKHLILNCPHPSPYSAANGFFGCKHFSKANAWLKQHGKKEINWKLSETPPDPPAVVTKPTPVPLGQPMLGLKRKQIPDETPAVPRETPKGPWKWELASIECVQGDMVKQNVDIIVNPANKHMKHAGGLARAIEVAGGNAVREESKTWIEQNGTLDVGKVAQTTGGELPCRVLFHVVGPYWKNGSADEEKQLALVVNNCLKEADMIGVESISLPAISTGLYKYPVDKCAEVMVSATKRYLKLNPKDSSLRLIRFVLFDEETFHEFS
;
A
#
# COMPACT_ATOMS: atom_id res chain seq x y z
N TRP A 1 8.32 -0.63 -0.87
CA TRP A 1 7.80 -0.91 -2.23
C TRP A 1 8.97 -1.06 -3.19
N VAL A 2 9.39 -2.32 -3.34
CA VAL A 2 10.30 -2.96 -4.31
C VAL A 2 11.37 -2.08 -4.96
N GLY A 3 12.56 -2.07 -4.34
CA GLY A 3 13.81 -1.82 -5.03
C GLY A 3 14.67 -3.08 -5.07
N MET A 4 14.63 -3.79 -6.20
CA MET A 4 15.76 -4.61 -6.64
C MET A 4 15.88 -4.52 -8.16
N SER A 5 17.01 -3.94 -8.60
CA SER A 5 17.46 -3.87 -9.98
C SER A 5 17.97 -5.23 -10.46
N LEU A 6 17.66 -5.58 -11.71
CA LEU A 6 17.93 -6.83 -12.43
C LEU A 6 19.37 -6.96 -12.96
N LEU A 7 20.34 -6.24 -12.40
CA LEU A 7 21.72 -6.22 -12.92
C LEU A 7 22.59 -7.43 -12.53
N ASN A 8 22.07 -8.39 -11.76
CA ASN A 8 22.83 -9.57 -11.33
C ASN A 8 22.69 -10.82 -12.22
N TYR A 9 22.07 -10.71 -13.41
CA TYR A 9 21.84 -11.89 -14.27
C TYR A 9 22.90 -12.16 -15.34
N PHE A 10 23.94 -11.32 -15.48
CA PHE A 10 25.02 -11.58 -16.44
C PHE A 10 26.40 -11.33 -15.83
N GLY A 11 27.13 -12.41 -15.57
CA GLY A 11 28.53 -12.34 -15.19
C GLY A 11 29.10 -13.67 -14.71
N LYS A 12 29.43 -14.57 -15.66
CA LYS A 12 30.68 -15.37 -15.74
C LYS A 12 30.54 -16.46 -16.81
N ALA A 13 30.90 -16.12 -18.04
CA ALA A 13 31.47 -17.10 -18.97
C ALA A 13 32.98 -17.01 -18.82
N LYS A 14 33.62 -18.06 -18.29
CA LYS A 14 35.06 -18.29 -18.42
C LYS A 14 35.26 -19.63 -19.14
N GLN A 15 36.03 -19.51 -20.21
CA GLN A 15 36.77 -20.49 -21.00
C GLN A 15 36.93 -21.90 -20.41
N SER A 16 36.69 -22.92 -21.22
CA SER A 16 37.74 -23.72 -21.88
C SER A 16 37.09 -24.92 -22.59
N GLY A 17 37.24 -25.00 -23.91
CA GLY A 17 37.03 -26.24 -24.65
C GLY A 17 38.34 -27.01 -24.70
N ASP A 18 38.26 -28.33 -24.58
CA ASP A 18 39.24 -29.23 -25.18
C ASP A 18 38.59 -30.58 -25.53
N GLN A 19 39.15 -31.20 -26.56
CA GLN A 19 38.60 -32.25 -27.45
C GLN A 19 38.38 -33.67 -26.84
N PRO A 20 37.65 -34.56 -27.57
CA PRO A 20 37.29 -35.91 -27.13
C PRO A 20 38.35 -36.97 -27.52
N PRO A 21 38.26 -38.19 -26.97
CA PRO A 21 38.00 -39.40 -27.78
C PRO A 21 37.24 -40.49 -26.95
N ALA A 22 36.84 -41.69 -27.38
CA ALA A 22 36.99 -42.51 -28.57
C ALA A 22 35.95 -43.65 -28.54
N LYS A 23 35.74 -44.25 -29.72
CA LYS A 23 34.99 -45.47 -30.03
C LYS A 23 35.36 -46.68 -29.15
N LYS A 24 34.38 -47.57 -28.89
CA LYS A 24 34.57 -49.03 -28.92
C LYS A 24 33.33 -49.76 -29.48
N ARG A 25 33.58 -50.49 -30.58
CA ARG A 25 32.88 -51.70 -31.10
C ARG A 25 32.76 -52.76 -29.98
N ARG A 26 31.92 -53.80 -29.93
CA ARG A 26 31.25 -54.75 -30.86
C ARG A 26 30.41 -55.65 -29.90
N LEU A 27 29.30 -56.32 -30.21
CA LEU A 27 29.10 -57.47 -31.09
C LEU A 27 27.62 -57.93 -30.94
N ASN A 28 27.15 -58.63 -31.97
CA ASN A 28 25.80 -59.11 -32.22
C ASN A 28 25.36 -60.24 -31.28
N GLU A 29 24.06 -60.40 -31.10
CA GLU A 29 23.41 -61.69 -31.34
C GLU A 29 21.92 -61.50 -31.70
N VAL A 30 21.51 -62.30 -32.68
CA VAL A 30 20.25 -62.29 -33.42
C VAL A 30 19.38 -63.40 -32.82
N GLU A 31 18.07 -63.18 -32.63
CA GLU A 31 17.02 -64.10 -33.12
C GLU A 31 15.58 -63.66 -32.79
N THR A 32 14.84 -63.43 -33.89
CA THR A 32 13.44 -63.78 -34.17
C THR A 32 12.30 -63.24 -33.30
N LYS A 33 11.56 -62.27 -33.86
CA LYS A 33 10.13 -62.06 -33.61
C LYS A 33 9.43 -61.43 -34.82
N GLU A 34 9.53 -62.04 -36.00
CA GLU A 34 8.64 -61.71 -37.11
C GLU A 34 7.27 -62.36 -36.90
N SER A 35 6.23 -61.53 -36.77
CA SER A 35 4.82 -61.76 -37.15
C SER A 35 3.78 -61.02 -36.29
N LYS A 36 4.18 -60.05 -35.44
CA LYS A 36 3.20 -59.19 -34.73
C LYS A 36 3.43 -57.67 -34.80
N GLU A 37 4.49 -57.18 -35.43
CA GLU A 37 4.75 -55.73 -35.55
C GLU A 37 4.24 -55.09 -36.86
N SER A 38 3.95 -55.87 -37.91
CA SER A 38 3.53 -55.30 -39.21
C SER A 38 2.12 -54.71 -39.25
N LYS A 39 1.35 -54.78 -38.16
CA LYS A 39 -0.01 -54.20 -38.08
C LYS A 39 -0.12 -53.00 -37.12
N VAL A 40 0.97 -52.67 -36.42
CA VAL A 40 1.05 -51.51 -35.52
C VAL A 40 1.84 -50.35 -36.17
N GLU A 41 2.72 -50.66 -37.12
CA GLU A 41 3.48 -49.64 -37.88
C GLU A 41 2.63 -48.92 -38.95
N GLU A 42 1.60 -49.58 -39.49
CA GLU A 42 0.77 -49.03 -40.58
C GLU A 42 -0.30 -48.04 -40.06
N ILE A 43 -0.74 -48.19 -38.80
CA ILE A 43 -1.64 -47.24 -38.14
C ILE A 43 -0.88 -45.99 -37.63
N ARG A 44 0.45 -46.07 -37.51
CA ARG A 44 1.29 -44.95 -37.04
C ARG A 44 1.83 -44.03 -38.14
N LYS A 45 1.56 -44.31 -39.42
CA LYS A 45 2.04 -43.48 -40.54
C LYS A 45 0.97 -42.63 -41.25
N GLU A 46 -0.31 -42.76 -40.90
CA GLU A 46 -1.39 -41.97 -41.51
C GLU A 46 -1.95 -40.83 -40.64
N GLU A 47 -1.55 -40.69 -39.37
CA GLU A 47 -1.96 -39.55 -38.51
C GLU A 47 -0.91 -38.44 -38.37
N THR A 48 0.19 -38.51 -39.12
CA THR A 48 1.20 -37.43 -39.18
C THR A 48 1.34 -36.89 -40.59
N SER A 49 0.26 -36.30 -41.11
CA SER A 49 0.33 -35.28 -42.15
C SER A 49 -0.64 -34.16 -41.82
N ASP A 50 -0.16 -32.93 -42.01
CA ASP A 50 -0.86 -31.64 -41.87
C ASP A 50 -1.07 -31.04 -40.48
N VAL A 51 0.03 -30.79 -39.77
CA VAL A 51 0.32 -29.41 -39.33
C VAL A 51 1.77 -29.09 -39.69
N LEU A 52 1.93 -28.42 -40.83
CA LEU A 52 3.18 -27.83 -41.29
C LEU A 52 3.71 -26.82 -40.25
N CYS A 53 4.62 -27.23 -39.37
CA CYS A 53 5.46 -26.30 -38.61
C CYS A 53 6.44 -25.65 -39.58
N GLN A 54 6.01 -24.62 -40.31
CA GLN A 54 6.92 -23.74 -41.05
C GLN A 54 7.89 -23.11 -40.04
N GLU A 55 9.20 -23.29 -40.25
CA GLU A 55 10.20 -22.56 -39.48
C GLU A 55 10.02 -21.06 -39.73
N LEU A 56 9.65 -20.33 -38.68
CA LEU A 56 9.47 -18.88 -38.76
C LEU A 56 10.77 -18.21 -39.24
N THR A 57 10.66 -17.33 -40.23
CA THR A 57 11.79 -16.54 -40.73
C THR A 57 12.37 -15.67 -39.61
N ALA A 58 13.62 -15.20 -39.77
CA ALA A 58 14.27 -14.35 -38.78
C ALA A 58 13.44 -13.08 -38.47
N ASP A 59 12.75 -12.52 -39.47
CA ASP A 59 11.86 -11.36 -39.30
C ASP A 59 10.57 -11.72 -38.56
N GLN A 60 9.98 -12.87 -38.84
CA GLN A 60 8.81 -13.37 -38.09
C GLN A 60 9.17 -13.68 -36.63
N LYS A 61 10.37 -14.21 -36.36
CA LYS A 61 10.89 -14.41 -34.99
C LYS A 61 11.08 -13.07 -34.26
N ARG A 62 11.66 -12.05 -34.91
CA ARG A 62 11.80 -10.70 -34.33
C ARG A 62 10.46 -10.03 -34.05
N GLN A 63 9.51 -10.10 -34.99
CA GLN A 63 8.16 -9.57 -34.81
C GLN A 63 7.45 -10.26 -33.63
N ARG A 64 7.54 -11.59 -33.54
CA ARG A 64 6.98 -12.36 -32.42
C ARG A 64 7.63 -12.04 -31.08
N GLU A 65 8.94 -11.82 -31.03
CA GLU A 65 9.63 -11.36 -29.82
C GLU A 65 9.17 -9.96 -29.39
N GLU A 66 8.98 -9.06 -30.34
CA GLU A 66 8.54 -7.70 -30.06
C GLU A 66 7.08 -7.67 -29.59
N GLU A 67 6.21 -8.48 -30.21
CA GLU A 67 4.84 -8.70 -29.73
C GLU A 67 4.80 -9.33 -28.34
N ASN A 68 5.65 -10.32 -28.07
CA ASN A 68 5.77 -10.92 -26.74
C ASN A 68 6.24 -9.91 -25.68
N LYS A 69 7.19 -9.03 -26.02
CA LYS A 69 7.61 -7.91 -25.14
C LYS A 69 6.46 -6.93 -24.89
N LYS A 70 5.71 -6.55 -25.93
CA LYS A 70 4.53 -5.68 -25.81
C LYS A 70 3.43 -6.32 -24.95
N LYS A 71 3.18 -7.62 -25.14
CA LYS A 71 2.23 -8.41 -24.35
C LYS A 71 2.65 -8.50 -22.88
N ALA A 72 3.94 -8.76 -22.61
CA ALA A 72 4.49 -8.80 -21.25
C ALA A 72 4.36 -7.44 -20.54
N ILE A 73 4.64 -6.34 -21.23
CA ILE A 73 4.44 -4.99 -20.69
C ILE A 73 2.96 -4.74 -20.37
N ARG A 74 2.04 -5.09 -21.27
CA ARG A 74 0.60 -4.93 -21.05
C ARG A 74 0.11 -5.73 -19.84
N ILE A 75 0.53 -6.98 -19.70
CA ILE A 75 0.20 -7.83 -18.54
C ILE A 75 0.75 -7.19 -17.25
N ARG A 76 1.98 -6.66 -17.29
CA ARG A 76 2.60 -6.01 -16.13
C ARG A 76 1.87 -4.73 -15.73
N GLN A 77 1.46 -3.91 -16.71
CA GLN A 77 0.65 -2.70 -16.49
C GLN A 77 -0.70 -3.05 -15.86
N GLN A 78 -1.37 -4.08 -16.38
CA GLN A 78 -2.66 -4.54 -15.88
C GLN A 78 -2.57 -5.06 -14.44
N ARG A 79 -1.59 -5.93 -14.13
CA ARG A 79 -1.34 -6.40 -12.76
C ARG A 79 -0.98 -5.28 -11.78
N ALA A 80 -0.27 -4.25 -12.25
CA ALA A 80 0.08 -3.09 -11.42
C ALA A 80 -1.15 -2.22 -11.13
N ALA A 81 -2.06 -2.06 -12.09
CA ALA A 81 -3.35 -1.40 -11.91
C ALA A 81 -4.25 -2.15 -10.91
N GLU A 82 -4.36 -3.48 -11.03
CA GLU A 82 -5.13 -4.34 -10.12
C GLU A 82 -4.58 -4.30 -8.68
N LYS A 83 -3.25 -4.31 -8.51
CA LYS A 83 -2.61 -4.13 -7.19
C LYS A 83 -2.92 -2.78 -6.56
N ILE A 84 -3.07 -1.74 -7.37
CA ILE A 84 -3.37 -0.39 -6.90
C ILE A 84 -4.84 -0.28 -6.52
N GLU A 85 -5.76 -0.86 -7.28
CA GLU A 85 -7.16 -0.99 -6.87
C GLU A 85 -7.30 -1.66 -5.50
N ALA A 86 -6.55 -2.75 -5.26
CA ALA A 86 -6.54 -3.43 -3.96
C ALA A 86 -5.96 -2.58 -2.81
N VAL A 87 -5.08 -1.62 -3.10
CA VAL A 87 -4.40 -0.76 -2.11
C VAL A 87 -5.12 0.59 -1.91
N LEU A 88 -5.77 1.12 -2.94
CA LEU A 88 -6.53 2.37 -2.91
C LEU A 88 -7.96 2.16 -2.37
N GLY A 89 -8.48 0.94 -2.46
CA GLY A 89 -9.84 0.58 -2.04
C GLY A 89 -10.24 0.89 -0.58
N PRO A 90 -9.33 0.83 0.43
CA PRO A 90 -9.72 1.07 1.83
C PRO A 90 -9.53 2.51 2.34
N MET A 91 -8.91 3.41 1.58
CA MET A 91 -8.45 4.71 2.11
C MET A 91 -8.98 5.93 1.36
N ILE A 92 -9.87 5.77 0.38
CA ILE A 92 -10.32 6.87 -0.47
C ILE A 92 -11.83 7.01 -0.35
N GLU A 93 -12.30 8.25 -0.22
CA GLU A 93 -13.72 8.56 -0.18
C GLU A 93 -14.46 7.91 -1.36
N PRO A 94 -15.58 7.20 -1.13
CA PRO A 94 -16.24 6.38 -2.15
C PRO A 94 -16.52 7.12 -3.47
N GLY A 95 -16.83 8.41 -3.39
CA GLY A 95 -17.12 9.27 -4.55
C GLY A 95 -15.98 9.38 -5.57
N TRP A 96 -14.73 9.13 -5.16
CA TRP A 96 -13.54 9.13 -6.02
C TRP A 96 -13.19 7.75 -6.59
N LYS A 97 -13.74 6.67 -6.03
CA LYS A 97 -13.35 5.29 -6.38
C LYS A 97 -13.55 5.01 -7.85
N ASP A 98 -14.70 5.38 -8.41
CA ASP A 98 -15.02 5.12 -9.82
C ASP A 98 -14.05 5.83 -10.76
N LEU A 99 -13.73 7.10 -10.49
CA LEU A 99 -12.74 7.84 -11.26
C LEU A 99 -11.39 7.12 -11.25
N LEU A 100 -10.92 6.73 -10.07
CA LEU A 100 -9.64 6.05 -9.89
C LEU A 100 -9.61 4.73 -10.65
N LEU A 101 -10.66 3.91 -10.53
CA LEU A 101 -10.80 2.65 -11.25
C LEU A 101 -10.83 2.83 -12.77
N GLN A 102 -11.41 3.93 -13.26
CA GLN A 102 -11.38 4.26 -14.67
C GLN A 102 -9.97 4.67 -15.12
N GLN A 103 -9.26 5.46 -14.33
CA GLN A 103 -7.90 5.90 -14.67
C GLN A 103 -6.90 4.75 -14.62
N THR A 104 -7.03 3.81 -13.68
CA THR A 104 -6.13 2.64 -13.58
C THR A 104 -6.18 1.75 -14.82
N LYS A 105 -7.30 1.74 -15.55
CA LYS A 105 -7.49 1.02 -16.82
C LYS A 105 -6.85 1.71 -18.02
N LYS A 106 -6.40 2.97 -17.90
CA LYS A 106 -5.80 3.73 -19.01
C LYS A 106 -4.32 3.39 -19.17
N ALA A 107 -3.87 3.35 -20.43
CA ALA A 107 -2.48 2.98 -20.76
C ALA A 107 -1.43 3.93 -20.16
N TYR A 108 -1.73 5.23 -20.07
CA TYR A 108 -0.83 6.21 -19.46
C TYR A 108 -0.60 5.90 -17.97
N PHE A 109 -1.64 5.46 -17.26
CA PHE A 109 -1.56 5.16 -15.84
C PHE A 109 -0.68 3.94 -15.61
N GLY A 110 -0.85 2.88 -16.40
CA GLY A 110 0.07 1.73 -16.37
C GLY A 110 1.54 2.12 -16.59
N LYS A 111 1.81 3.06 -17.52
CA LYS A 111 3.17 3.61 -17.73
C LYS A 111 3.67 4.41 -16.53
N LEU A 112 2.81 5.24 -15.94
CA LEU A 112 3.10 6.01 -14.73
C LEU A 112 3.51 5.09 -13.57
N ILE A 113 2.76 4.01 -13.34
CA ILE A 113 3.07 3.07 -12.25
C ILE A 113 4.40 2.36 -12.47
N LEU A 114 4.67 1.87 -13.68
CA LEU A 114 5.98 1.28 -14.01
C LEU A 114 7.13 2.29 -13.88
N PHE A 115 6.87 3.58 -14.13
CA PHE A 115 7.84 4.63 -13.87
C PHE A 115 8.08 4.80 -12.37
N LEU A 116 7.02 4.88 -11.55
CA LEU A 116 7.13 5.03 -10.09
C LEU A 116 7.79 3.81 -9.42
N GLU A 117 7.52 2.60 -9.90
CA GLU A 117 8.22 1.38 -9.44
C GLU A 117 9.72 1.50 -9.69
N ARG A 118 10.13 1.94 -10.88
CA ARG A 118 11.54 2.14 -11.23
C ARG A 118 12.19 3.24 -10.41
N GLU A 119 11.51 4.37 -10.23
CA GLU A 119 11.99 5.48 -9.40
C GLU A 119 12.24 5.03 -7.96
N ARG A 120 11.29 4.31 -7.36
CA ARG A 120 11.42 3.79 -6.00
C ARG A 120 12.52 2.73 -5.89
N GLY A 121 12.72 1.94 -6.94
CA GLY A 121 13.80 0.95 -7.00
C GLY A 121 15.19 1.51 -7.27
N SER A 122 15.32 2.80 -7.59
CA SER A 122 16.61 3.46 -7.82
C SER A 122 17.40 3.76 -6.54
N GLY A 123 16.77 3.64 -5.36
CA GLY A 123 17.35 4.04 -4.07
C GLY A 123 17.20 5.53 -3.75
N THR A 124 16.67 6.35 -4.67
CA THR A 124 16.37 7.76 -4.36
C THR A 124 14.99 7.90 -3.71
N ALA A 125 14.90 8.66 -2.62
CA ALA A 125 13.63 8.91 -1.93
C ALA A 125 12.64 9.67 -2.84
N ILE A 126 11.40 9.19 -2.88
CA ILE A 126 10.27 9.79 -3.59
C ILE A 126 9.24 10.29 -2.57
N TYR A 127 8.80 11.54 -2.71
CA TYR A 127 7.80 12.18 -1.86
C TYR A 127 6.49 12.46 -2.60
N PRO A 128 5.35 12.47 -1.89
CA PRO A 128 5.20 12.00 -0.51
C PRO A 128 5.37 10.47 -0.42
N PRO A 129 5.47 9.89 0.79
CA PRO A 129 5.37 8.44 0.98
C PRO A 129 4.13 7.86 0.28
N PRO A 130 4.16 6.60 -0.21
CA PRO A 130 3.06 6.02 -0.98
C PRO A 130 1.67 6.22 -0.35
N HIS A 131 1.53 5.94 0.96
CA HIS A 131 0.26 6.02 1.69
C HIS A 131 -0.31 7.45 1.78
N LEU A 132 0.50 8.48 1.55
CA LEU A 132 0.05 9.87 1.52
C LEU A 132 -0.17 10.39 0.09
N THR A 133 0.08 9.62 -0.96
CA THR A 133 0.04 10.14 -2.35
C THR A 133 -1.35 10.69 -2.71
N PHE A 134 -2.41 10.06 -2.20
CA PHE A 134 -3.80 10.41 -2.46
C PHE A 134 -4.49 11.07 -1.27
N ASN A 135 -3.74 11.61 -0.29
CA ASN A 135 -4.33 12.12 0.95
C ASN A 135 -5.40 13.21 0.73
N ALA A 136 -5.27 14.06 -0.29
CA ALA A 136 -6.31 15.04 -0.65
C ALA A 136 -7.67 14.39 -1.00
N PHE A 137 -7.67 13.17 -1.54
CA PHE A 137 -8.88 12.41 -1.90
C PHE A 137 -9.55 11.75 -0.69
N ASN A 138 -8.85 11.70 0.45
CA ASN A 138 -9.34 11.10 1.68
C ASN A 138 -10.06 12.13 2.56
N ALA A 139 -9.84 13.43 2.30
CA ALA A 139 -10.33 14.51 3.16
C ALA A 139 -11.71 15.03 2.76
N SER A 140 -12.15 14.77 1.53
CA SER A 140 -13.47 15.18 1.04
C SER A 140 -13.95 14.26 -0.07
N ALA A 141 -15.22 13.89 -0.02
CA ALA A 141 -15.90 13.32 -1.18
C ALA A 141 -15.91 14.34 -2.32
N VAL A 142 -15.98 13.87 -3.57
CA VAL A 142 -15.96 14.76 -4.74
C VAL A 142 -17.14 15.74 -4.71
N GLU A 143 -18.30 15.28 -4.25
CA GLU A 143 -19.54 16.07 -4.16
C GLU A 143 -19.45 17.23 -3.16
N ASP A 144 -18.58 17.13 -2.14
CA ASP A 144 -18.39 18.15 -1.11
C ASP A 144 -17.36 19.23 -1.50
N VAL A 145 -16.68 19.07 -2.64
CA VAL A 145 -15.68 20.02 -3.11
C VAL A 145 -16.32 21.38 -3.40
N SER A 146 -15.84 22.40 -2.69
CA SER A 146 -16.29 23.78 -2.81
C SER A 146 -15.21 24.70 -3.37
N VAL A 147 -13.94 24.42 -3.04
CA VAL A 147 -12.78 25.15 -3.56
C VAL A 147 -11.71 24.15 -4.00
N VAL A 148 -11.04 24.40 -5.12
CA VAL A 148 -9.88 23.64 -5.57
C VAL A 148 -8.66 24.57 -5.60
N ILE A 149 -7.59 24.20 -4.92
CA ILE A 149 -6.32 24.94 -4.94
C ILE A 149 -5.25 24.10 -5.62
N LEU A 150 -4.81 24.53 -6.81
CA LEU A 150 -3.82 23.80 -7.59
C LEU A 150 -2.38 24.22 -7.26
N GLY A 151 -1.61 23.28 -6.74
CA GLY A 151 -0.15 23.35 -6.64
C GLY A 151 0.55 22.72 -7.84
N GLN A 152 1.86 22.91 -7.95
CA GLN A 152 2.67 22.34 -9.03
C GLN A 152 3.01 20.86 -8.77
N ASP A 153 3.93 20.63 -7.84
CA ASP A 153 4.42 19.33 -7.41
C ASP A 153 4.59 19.33 -5.89
N PRO A 154 4.70 18.16 -5.22
CA PRO A 154 4.84 18.10 -3.78
C PRO A 154 6.15 18.74 -3.31
N TYR A 155 6.23 19.10 -2.03
CA TYR A 155 7.51 19.47 -1.44
C TYR A 155 8.53 18.32 -1.54
N HIS A 156 9.74 18.64 -1.96
CA HIS A 156 10.79 17.66 -2.26
C HIS A 156 11.79 17.43 -1.11
N GLY A 157 11.55 18.02 0.07
CA GLY A 157 12.32 17.78 1.29
C GLY A 157 11.74 16.65 2.15
N ALA A 158 12.60 16.05 2.97
CA ALA A 158 12.21 14.95 3.85
C ALA A 158 11.08 15.37 4.81
N LYS A 159 10.08 14.50 4.94
CA LYS A 159 8.91 14.67 5.84
C LYS A 159 8.01 15.88 5.54
N GLN A 160 8.26 16.62 4.47
CA GLN A 160 7.46 17.82 4.15
C GLN A 160 6.11 17.46 3.52
N ALA A 161 6.13 16.80 2.36
CA ALA A 161 4.92 16.54 1.59
C ALA A 161 4.00 15.54 2.30
N MET A 162 2.71 15.87 2.36
CA MET A 162 1.66 15.06 2.99
C MET A 162 0.47 14.75 2.07
N GLY A 163 0.66 14.83 0.75
CA GLY A 163 -0.40 14.51 -0.21
C GLY A 163 -1.42 15.61 -0.50
N MET A 164 -1.23 16.78 0.10
CA MET A 164 -2.05 17.98 -0.11
C MET A 164 -1.15 19.12 -0.59
N SER A 165 -1.56 19.85 -1.62
CA SER A 165 -0.82 21.01 -2.14
C SER A 165 -0.62 22.04 -1.02
N PHE A 166 0.58 22.63 -0.98
CA PHE A 166 1.02 23.64 0.01
C PHE A 166 1.05 23.20 1.48
N SER A 167 0.39 22.10 1.87
CA SER A 167 0.37 21.58 3.23
C SER A 167 1.65 20.83 3.60
N VAL A 168 2.07 20.92 4.86
CA VAL A 168 3.15 20.12 5.45
C VAL A 168 2.70 19.43 6.74
N GLN A 169 3.36 18.32 7.07
CA GLN A 169 3.09 17.59 8.32
C GLN A 169 3.33 18.46 9.57
N THR A 170 2.64 18.12 10.66
CA THR A 170 2.85 18.71 11.99
C THR A 170 4.31 18.64 12.41
N GLY A 171 4.84 19.73 12.98
CA GLY A 171 6.23 19.86 13.39
C GLY A 171 7.22 20.23 12.26
N VAL A 172 6.76 20.26 11.01
CA VAL A 172 7.59 20.73 9.88
C VAL A 172 7.53 22.27 9.80
N ARG A 173 8.70 22.90 9.61
CA ARG A 173 8.79 24.34 9.38
C ARG A 173 7.93 24.75 8.18
N VAL A 174 7.10 25.77 8.37
CA VAL A 174 6.27 26.38 7.33
C VAL A 174 7.13 26.76 6.11
N PRO A 175 6.90 26.17 4.92
CA PRO A 175 7.69 26.45 3.72
C PRO A 175 7.48 27.87 3.19
N PRO A 176 8.42 28.42 2.40
CA PRO A 176 8.34 29.79 1.90
C PRO A 176 7.05 30.11 1.12
N SER A 177 6.57 29.20 0.28
CA SER A 177 5.30 29.41 -0.44
C SER A 177 4.10 29.49 0.49
N LEU A 178 4.05 28.66 1.53
CA LEU A 178 2.96 28.70 2.50
C LEU A 178 3.03 29.96 3.37
N LYS A 179 4.23 30.44 3.71
CA LYS A 179 4.38 31.75 4.36
C LYS A 179 3.80 32.90 3.53
N ASN A 180 4.00 32.86 2.22
CA ASN A 180 3.41 33.86 1.33
C ASN A 180 1.89 33.73 1.24
N ILE A 181 1.35 32.50 1.24
CA ILE A 181 -0.10 32.26 1.34
C ILE A 181 -0.65 32.87 2.64
N TYR A 182 -0.02 32.63 3.79
CA TYR A 182 -0.42 33.23 5.06
C TYR A 182 -0.37 34.76 5.03
N LYS A 183 0.70 35.34 4.46
CA LYS A 183 0.82 36.80 4.30
C LYS A 183 -0.31 37.38 3.44
N GLU A 184 -0.69 36.70 2.36
CA GLU A 184 -1.82 37.12 1.53
C GLU A 184 -3.14 37.05 2.30
N LEU A 185 -3.38 35.95 3.02
CA LEU A 185 -4.56 35.78 3.89
C LEU A 185 -4.66 36.88 4.96
N GLU A 186 -3.55 37.24 5.61
CA GLU A 186 -3.53 38.31 6.61
C GLU A 186 -3.81 39.70 6.02
N SER A 187 -3.46 39.91 4.75
CA SER A 187 -3.71 41.17 4.03
C SER A 187 -5.08 41.25 3.34
N ASP A 188 -5.78 40.12 3.21
CA ASP A 188 -7.09 40.05 2.57
C ASP A 188 -8.18 40.41 3.59
N GLU A 189 -8.51 41.71 3.67
CA GLU A 189 -9.46 42.29 4.63
C GLU A 189 -10.85 41.62 4.66
N GLY A 190 -11.23 40.90 3.60
CA GLY A 190 -12.47 40.14 3.54
C GLY A 190 -12.43 38.81 4.30
N VAL A 191 -11.31 38.45 4.92
CA VAL A 191 -11.15 37.27 5.77
C VAL A 191 -10.49 37.64 7.10
N SER A 192 -10.94 37.02 8.18
CA SER A 192 -10.27 37.14 9.48
C SER A 192 -9.27 36.00 9.60
N PHE A 193 -7.97 36.29 9.50
CA PHE A 193 -6.91 35.29 9.56
C PHE A 193 -5.71 35.77 10.39
N LYS A 194 -5.08 34.84 11.11
CA LYS A 194 -3.82 35.02 11.82
C LYS A 194 -2.97 33.80 11.55
N ALA A 195 -1.75 33.98 11.05
CA ALA A 195 -0.89 32.86 10.68
C ALA A 195 -0.57 31.96 11.90
N PRO A 196 -0.83 30.64 11.83
CA PRO A 196 -0.39 29.71 12.85
C PRO A 196 1.12 29.42 12.72
N LYS A 197 1.69 28.76 13.74
CA LYS A 197 3.10 28.32 13.72
C LYS A 197 3.35 27.02 12.95
N HIS A 198 2.31 26.39 12.40
CA HIS A 198 2.38 25.16 11.62
C HIS A 198 1.91 25.36 10.17
N GLY A 199 2.14 24.35 9.33
CA GLY A 199 1.75 24.36 7.92
C GLY A 199 0.78 23.26 7.50
N ASN A 200 0.15 22.58 8.47
CA ASN A 200 -0.90 21.59 8.19
C ASN A 200 -2.22 22.29 7.83
N LEU A 201 -2.76 21.98 6.65
CA LEU A 201 -3.97 22.56 6.07
C LEU A 201 -5.17 21.59 6.07
N GLN A 202 -5.12 20.52 6.88
CA GLN A 202 -6.21 19.53 6.97
C GLN A 202 -7.56 20.17 7.31
N GLU A 203 -7.60 21.21 8.14
CA GLU A 203 -8.85 21.90 8.49
C GLU A 203 -9.52 22.58 7.29
N TRP A 204 -8.75 23.04 6.30
CA TRP A 204 -9.32 23.53 5.04
C TRP A 204 -9.86 22.37 4.21
N ALA A 205 -9.12 21.27 4.13
CA ALA A 205 -9.55 20.09 3.40
C ALA A 205 -10.88 19.54 3.94
N ASN A 206 -11.04 19.46 5.27
CA ASN A 206 -12.28 19.02 5.93
C ASN A 206 -13.51 19.92 5.63
N GLN A 207 -13.31 21.11 5.05
CA GLN A 207 -14.36 22.05 4.66
C GLN A 207 -14.65 22.01 3.15
N GLY A 208 -14.09 21.04 2.41
CA GLY A 208 -14.26 20.93 0.95
C GLY A 208 -13.25 21.76 0.15
N VAL A 209 -12.10 22.13 0.73
CA VAL A 209 -10.97 22.71 0.00
C VAL A 209 -10.08 21.59 -0.53
N PHE A 210 -10.20 21.28 -1.82
CA PHE A 210 -9.43 20.23 -2.48
C PHE A 210 -8.02 20.70 -2.85
N LEU A 211 -7.03 20.29 -2.05
CA LEU A 211 -5.62 20.68 -2.16
C LEU A 211 -4.84 19.77 -3.11
N LEU A 212 -5.00 19.99 -4.43
CA LEU A 212 -4.43 19.12 -5.46
C LEU A 212 -3.13 19.67 -6.05
N ASN A 213 -2.08 18.85 -6.19
CA ASN A 213 -0.93 19.19 -7.04
C ASN A 213 -1.15 18.67 -8.47
N THR A 214 -0.63 19.37 -9.49
CA THR A 214 -0.69 18.88 -10.88
C THR A 214 0.15 17.62 -11.11
N VAL A 215 1.19 17.43 -10.31
CA VAL A 215 2.00 16.21 -10.22
C VAL A 215 1.95 15.71 -8.78
N LEU A 216 1.69 14.41 -8.54
CA LEU A 216 1.46 13.91 -7.17
C LEU A 216 2.69 13.30 -6.49
N THR A 217 3.82 13.20 -7.18
CA THR A 217 5.07 12.70 -6.59
C THR A 217 6.26 13.50 -7.10
N VAL A 218 7.36 13.48 -6.35
CA VAL A 218 8.61 14.16 -6.70
C VAL A 218 9.79 13.40 -6.10
N ARG A 219 10.92 13.39 -6.81
CA ARG A 219 12.18 12.90 -6.29
C ARG A 219 12.77 13.90 -5.29
N ALA A 220 13.35 13.38 -4.20
CA ALA A 220 13.98 14.19 -3.17
C ALA A 220 14.97 15.20 -3.76
N LYS A 221 14.88 16.46 -3.31
CA LYS A 221 15.73 17.59 -3.75
C LYS A 221 15.71 17.87 -5.26
N SER A 222 14.74 17.34 -6.01
CA SER A 222 14.65 17.48 -7.46
C SER A 222 13.24 17.93 -7.87
N PRO A 223 12.91 19.24 -7.74
CA PRO A 223 11.60 19.75 -8.16
C PRO A 223 11.31 19.41 -9.62
N ASN A 224 10.06 19.16 -9.96
CA ASN A 224 9.58 18.76 -11.29
C ASN A 224 10.17 17.46 -11.86
N SER A 225 10.92 16.67 -11.08
CA SER A 225 11.53 15.42 -11.55
C SER A 225 10.54 14.39 -12.13
N HIS A 226 9.29 14.42 -11.69
CA HIS A 226 8.23 13.51 -12.15
C HIS A 226 7.23 14.18 -13.10
N GLN A 227 7.57 15.37 -13.63
CA GLN A 227 6.79 16.04 -14.65
C GLN A 227 6.76 15.21 -15.95
N ASN A 228 5.63 15.25 -16.65
CA ASN A 228 5.36 14.57 -17.92
C ASN A 228 5.48 13.03 -17.80
N LYS A 229 5.16 12.48 -16.62
CA LYS A 229 5.20 11.02 -16.38
C LYS A 229 3.82 10.37 -16.31
N GLY A 230 2.76 11.17 -16.45
CA GLY A 230 1.37 10.72 -16.48
C GLY A 230 0.51 11.27 -15.33
N TRP A 231 1.11 11.94 -14.34
CA TRP A 231 0.32 12.57 -13.27
C TRP A 231 -0.54 13.72 -13.79
N GLU A 232 -0.10 14.46 -14.80
CA GLU A 232 -0.84 15.58 -15.36
C GLU A 232 -2.13 15.12 -16.04
N GLU A 233 -2.10 13.96 -16.71
CA GLU A 233 -3.27 13.34 -17.33
C GLU A 233 -4.25 12.83 -16.26
N PHE A 234 -3.71 12.22 -15.19
CA PHE A 234 -4.51 11.84 -14.04
C PHE A 234 -5.20 13.03 -13.37
N THR A 235 -4.47 14.11 -13.07
CA THR A 235 -5.03 15.29 -12.42
C THR A 235 -5.96 16.08 -13.35
N ASN A 236 -5.79 15.99 -14.67
CA ASN A 236 -6.79 16.49 -15.62
C ASN A 236 -8.13 15.76 -15.43
N ALA A 237 -8.11 14.43 -15.35
CA ALA A 237 -9.32 13.63 -15.17
C ALA A 237 -10.03 13.97 -13.83
N VAL A 238 -9.25 14.25 -12.78
CA VAL A 238 -9.78 14.72 -11.48
C VAL A 238 -10.48 16.07 -11.62
N ILE A 239 -9.86 17.04 -12.29
CA ILE A 239 -10.47 18.36 -12.51
C ILE A 239 -11.75 18.23 -13.34
N SER A 240 -11.74 17.42 -14.40
CA SER A 240 -12.92 17.18 -15.23
C SER A 240 -14.05 16.48 -14.45
N GLU A 241 -13.72 15.61 -13.50
CA GLU A 241 -14.73 14.96 -12.66
C GLU A 241 -15.38 15.94 -11.68
N ILE A 242 -14.60 16.87 -11.10
CA ILE A 242 -15.13 17.96 -10.28
C ILE A 242 -16.04 18.87 -11.13
N ASP A 243 -15.57 19.28 -12.32
CA ASP A 243 -16.36 20.09 -13.25
C ASP A 243 -17.69 19.41 -13.62
N ARG A 244 -17.67 18.09 -13.79
CA ARG A 244 -18.85 17.30 -14.12
C ARG A 244 -19.82 17.17 -12.95
N LYS A 245 -19.34 16.77 -11.77
CA LYS A 245 -20.18 16.39 -10.62
C LYS A 245 -20.62 17.55 -9.74
N CYS A 246 -19.85 18.63 -9.70
CA CYS A 246 -20.04 19.69 -8.72
C CYS A 246 -20.53 20.97 -9.40
N ASP A 247 -21.29 21.79 -8.68
CA ASP A 247 -21.72 23.12 -9.13
C ASP A 247 -21.05 24.22 -8.33
N HIS A 248 -20.84 25.38 -8.97
CA HIS A 248 -20.37 26.61 -8.32
C HIS A 248 -19.04 26.49 -7.54
N VAL A 249 -18.20 25.50 -7.88
CA VAL A 249 -16.84 25.36 -7.33
C VAL A 249 -15.95 26.54 -7.70
N VAL A 250 -15.08 26.96 -6.78
CA VAL A 250 -14.03 27.97 -7.01
C VAL A 250 -12.70 27.29 -7.30
N PHE A 251 -12.09 27.55 -8.46
CA PHE A 251 -10.77 27.05 -8.83
C PHE A 251 -9.71 28.14 -8.69
N MET A 252 -8.81 27.97 -7.71
CA MET A 252 -7.64 28.83 -7.52
C MET A 252 -6.42 28.26 -8.25
N LEU A 253 -6.08 28.89 -9.37
CA LEU A 253 -5.05 28.43 -10.29
C LEU A 253 -3.80 29.32 -10.18
N TRP A 254 -2.86 28.89 -9.34
CA TRP A 254 -1.66 29.66 -9.01
C TRP A 254 -0.43 29.21 -9.81
N GLY A 255 0.05 30.08 -10.71
CA GLY A 255 1.18 29.81 -11.59
C GLY A 255 0.80 29.21 -12.95
N SER A 256 1.73 29.25 -13.90
CA SER A 256 1.46 28.92 -15.32
C SER A 256 0.90 27.51 -15.53
N LYS A 257 1.46 26.51 -14.85
CA LYS A 257 1.02 25.11 -14.94
C LYS A 257 -0.41 24.91 -14.44
N ALA A 258 -0.79 25.58 -13.35
CA ALA A 258 -2.16 25.55 -12.84
C ALA A 258 -3.12 26.30 -13.78
N LYS A 259 -2.74 27.50 -14.25
CA LYS A 259 -3.53 28.30 -15.21
C LYS A 259 -3.84 27.54 -16.49
N ALA A 260 -2.91 26.72 -16.98
CA ALA A 260 -3.12 25.90 -18.18
C ALA A 260 -4.27 24.88 -18.03
N LYS A 261 -4.64 24.50 -16.80
CA LYS A 261 -5.79 23.61 -16.54
C LYS A 261 -7.15 24.31 -16.69
N SER A 262 -7.17 25.64 -16.85
CA SER A 262 -8.42 26.41 -16.99
C SER A 262 -9.26 26.03 -18.22
N SER A 263 -8.67 25.38 -19.22
CA SER A 263 -9.40 24.84 -20.39
C SER A 263 -10.28 23.63 -20.06
N LEU A 264 -10.08 22.99 -18.92
CA LEU A 264 -10.84 21.83 -18.45
C LEU A 264 -12.07 22.21 -17.62
N ILE A 265 -12.26 23.51 -17.36
CA ILE A 265 -13.24 24.03 -16.40
C ILE A 265 -14.27 24.89 -17.14
N ASN A 266 -15.54 24.60 -16.94
CA ASN A 266 -16.65 25.38 -17.43
C ASN A 266 -16.78 26.70 -16.66
N LYS A 267 -16.26 27.78 -17.26
CA LYS A 267 -16.28 29.14 -16.70
C LYS A 267 -17.67 29.73 -16.47
N LYS A 268 -18.73 29.15 -17.06
CA LYS A 268 -20.11 29.58 -16.80
C LYS A 268 -20.68 28.92 -15.54
N LYS A 269 -20.15 27.74 -15.17
CA LYS A 269 -20.56 26.93 -14.02
C LYS A 269 -19.76 27.26 -12.76
N HIS A 270 -18.48 27.60 -12.95
CA HIS A 270 -17.47 27.72 -11.91
C HIS A 270 -16.75 29.07 -11.95
N LEU A 271 -16.22 29.48 -10.80
CA LEU A 271 -15.33 30.64 -10.72
C LEU A 271 -13.87 30.19 -10.88
N ILE A 272 -13.13 30.85 -11.77
CA ILE A 272 -11.69 30.63 -11.93
C ILE A 272 -10.93 31.88 -11.47
N LEU A 273 -10.06 31.71 -10.47
CA LEU A 273 -9.20 32.75 -9.92
C LEU A 273 -7.74 32.45 -10.28
N ASN A 274 -7.16 33.26 -11.17
CA ASN A 274 -5.80 33.07 -11.68
C ASN A 274 -4.84 34.13 -11.11
N CYS A 275 -3.69 33.70 -10.60
CA CYS A 275 -2.59 34.61 -10.25
C CYS A 275 -1.23 33.90 -10.39
N PRO A 276 -0.09 34.59 -10.32
CA PRO A 276 1.23 33.96 -10.19
C PRO A 276 1.31 33.00 -8.99
N HIS A 277 2.30 32.09 -9.01
CA HIS A 277 2.49 31.14 -7.91
C HIS A 277 2.96 31.86 -6.62
N PRO A 278 2.59 31.40 -5.41
CA PRO A 278 3.05 31.97 -4.13
C PRO A 278 4.55 31.75 -3.84
N SER A 279 5.37 31.32 -4.81
CA SER A 279 6.80 31.10 -4.55
C SER A 279 7.51 32.44 -4.30
N PRO A 280 8.62 32.47 -3.53
CA PRO A 280 9.42 33.68 -3.38
C PRO A 280 9.82 34.33 -4.72
N TYR A 281 9.99 33.53 -5.78
CA TYR A 281 10.39 34.00 -7.11
C TYR A 281 9.26 34.69 -7.90
N SER A 282 8.00 34.55 -7.47
CA SER A 282 6.85 35.02 -8.26
C SER A 282 5.75 35.72 -7.46
N ALA A 283 5.79 35.66 -6.13
CA ALA A 283 4.69 36.15 -5.30
C ALA A 283 4.47 37.67 -5.42
N ALA A 284 5.55 38.44 -5.50
CA ALA A 284 5.50 39.90 -5.70
C ALA A 284 4.90 40.31 -7.05
N ASN A 285 4.89 39.42 -8.04
CA ASN A 285 4.43 39.74 -9.40
C ASN A 285 2.92 39.57 -9.58
N GLY A 286 2.15 39.52 -8.48
CA GLY A 286 0.69 39.49 -8.49
C GLY A 286 0.03 38.35 -7.72
N PHE A 287 0.77 37.55 -6.95
CA PHE A 287 0.13 36.70 -5.93
C PHE A 287 -0.34 37.57 -4.76
N PHE A 288 0.55 38.46 -4.28
CA PHE A 288 0.17 39.42 -3.26
C PHE A 288 -0.85 40.43 -3.80
N GLY A 289 -1.92 40.67 -3.04
CA GLY A 289 -3.03 41.53 -3.39
C GLY A 289 -4.07 40.87 -4.31
N CYS A 290 -3.96 39.57 -4.58
CA CYS A 290 -4.92 38.86 -5.42
C CYS A 290 -6.31 38.76 -4.75
N LYS A 291 -6.37 38.76 -3.41
CA LYS A 291 -7.58 38.64 -2.59
C LYS A 291 -8.44 37.43 -2.97
N HIS A 292 -7.80 36.30 -3.30
CA HIS A 292 -8.52 35.12 -3.78
C HIS A 292 -9.40 34.50 -2.69
N PHE A 293 -9.03 34.60 -1.42
CA PHE A 293 -9.75 33.96 -0.32
C PHE A 293 -11.09 34.64 -0.05
N SER A 294 -11.13 35.97 0.02
CA SER A 294 -12.39 36.72 0.11
C SER A 294 -13.25 36.61 -1.15
N LYS A 295 -12.64 36.64 -2.34
CA LYS A 295 -13.36 36.41 -3.61
C LYS A 295 -14.01 35.02 -3.67
N ALA A 296 -13.33 33.99 -3.17
CA ALA A 296 -13.88 32.64 -3.09
C ALA A 296 -15.10 32.59 -2.16
N ASN A 297 -15.00 33.16 -0.95
CA ASN A 297 -16.12 33.20 -0.02
C ASN A 297 -17.30 34.01 -0.56
N ALA A 298 -17.04 35.15 -1.21
CA ALA A 298 -18.09 35.95 -1.85
C ALA A 298 -18.84 35.16 -2.92
N TRP A 299 -18.13 34.38 -3.74
CA TRP A 299 -18.74 33.52 -4.75
C TRP A 299 -19.57 32.39 -4.14
N LEU A 300 -19.03 31.69 -3.14
CA LEU A 300 -19.75 30.62 -2.44
C LEU A 300 -21.04 31.16 -1.82
N LYS A 301 -20.95 32.30 -1.13
CA LYS A 301 -22.10 33.00 -0.54
C LYS A 301 -23.15 33.38 -1.57
N GLN A 302 -22.74 33.95 -2.70
CA GLN A 302 -23.65 34.34 -3.79
C GLN A 302 -24.45 33.16 -4.34
N HIS A 303 -23.89 31.95 -4.32
CA HIS A 303 -24.52 30.73 -4.81
C HIS A 303 -25.12 29.86 -3.69
N GLY A 304 -25.34 30.44 -2.50
CA GLY A 304 -25.95 29.73 -1.37
C GLY A 304 -25.10 28.61 -0.77
N LYS A 305 -23.80 28.57 -1.07
CA LYS A 305 -22.84 27.61 -0.50
C LYS A 305 -22.23 28.18 0.78
N LYS A 306 -21.86 27.28 1.70
CA LYS A 306 -21.16 27.64 2.94
C LYS A 306 -19.80 28.24 2.60
N GLU A 307 -19.51 29.40 3.19
CA GLU A 307 -18.20 30.06 3.09
C GLU A 307 -17.13 29.22 3.80
N ILE A 308 -15.88 29.28 3.31
CA ILE A 308 -14.76 28.60 3.94
C ILE A 308 -14.28 29.42 5.13
N ASN A 309 -14.13 28.77 6.29
CA ASN A 309 -13.40 29.35 7.41
C ASN A 309 -11.90 29.13 7.17
N TRP A 310 -11.22 30.18 6.71
CA TRP A 310 -9.79 30.16 6.43
C TRP A 310 -8.91 30.16 7.69
N LYS A 311 -9.47 30.41 8.88
CA LYS A 311 -8.72 30.31 10.14
C LYS A 311 -8.21 28.88 10.33
N LEU A 312 -7.00 28.79 10.87
CA LEU A 312 -6.40 27.55 11.32
C LEU A 312 -6.25 27.63 12.84
N SER A 313 -6.44 26.50 13.52
CA SER A 313 -6.14 26.35 14.94
C SER A 313 -4.67 26.71 15.26
N GLU A 314 -4.37 27.15 16.48
CA GLU A 314 -2.96 27.41 16.87
C GLU A 314 -2.17 26.10 17.01
N THR A 315 -2.85 25.05 17.48
CA THR A 315 -2.35 23.68 17.52
C THR A 315 -2.86 22.93 16.30
N PRO A 316 -1.99 22.37 15.43
CA PRO A 316 -2.47 21.65 14.26
C PRO A 316 -3.39 20.52 14.69
N PRO A 317 -4.42 20.18 13.90
CA PRO A 317 -5.22 19.00 14.18
C PRO A 317 -4.28 17.80 14.33
N ASP A 318 -4.60 16.94 15.29
CA ASP A 318 -3.89 15.67 15.43
C ASP A 318 -3.85 15.01 14.05
N PRO A 319 -2.73 14.36 13.65
CA PRO A 319 -2.78 13.48 12.50
C PRO A 319 -4.02 12.59 12.64
N PRO A 320 -4.78 12.31 11.56
CA PRO A 320 -5.99 11.49 11.64
C PRO A 320 -5.68 10.31 12.55
N ALA A 321 -6.45 10.17 13.64
CA ALA A 321 -6.05 9.38 14.79
C ALA A 321 -5.47 8.03 14.36
N VAL A 322 -4.15 7.89 14.47
CA VAL A 322 -3.63 6.62 14.97
C VAL A 322 -4.07 6.64 16.42
N VAL A 323 -5.11 5.88 16.75
CA VAL A 323 -5.72 5.76 18.08
C VAL A 323 -4.66 5.93 19.18
N THR A 324 -4.54 7.14 19.73
CA THR A 324 -3.77 7.40 20.94
C THR A 324 -4.75 7.28 22.09
N LYS A 325 -4.41 6.39 23.02
CA LYS A 325 -5.26 5.89 24.11
C LYS A 325 -5.90 7.02 24.95
N PRO A 326 -7.11 6.82 25.50
CA PRO A 326 -7.51 7.53 26.69
C PRO A 326 -6.62 7.12 27.87
N THR A 327 -6.30 8.09 28.73
CA THR A 327 -5.52 7.92 29.96
C THR A 327 -6.20 6.88 30.87
N PRO A 328 -5.45 5.95 31.52
CA PRO A 328 -6.05 4.99 32.43
C PRO A 328 -6.69 5.70 33.63
N VAL A 329 -7.97 5.43 33.86
CA VAL A 329 -8.66 5.69 35.12
C VAL A 329 -8.01 4.81 36.21
N PRO A 330 -7.74 5.32 37.43
CA PRO A 330 -7.20 4.50 38.50
C PRO A 330 -8.16 3.36 38.87
N LEU A 331 -7.67 2.11 38.85
CA LEU A 331 -8.43 0.95 39.32
C LEU A 331 -8.67 1.03 40.83
N GLY A 332 -9.94 1.20 41.21
CA GLY A 332 -10.44 0.78 42.53
C GLY A 332 -10.65 -0.74 42.56
N GLN A 333 -10.31 -1.31 43.73
CA GLN A 333 -10.22 -2.73 44.14
C GLN A 333 -11.36 -3.67 43.70
N PRO A 334 -11.12 -5.02 43.70
CA PRO A 334 -11.62 -5.80 44.85
C PRO A 334 -10.77 -7.02 45.29
N MET A 335 -10.87 -7.28 46.61
CA MET A 335 -10.98 -8.57 47.31
C MET A 335 -9.84 -9.62 47.26
N LEU A 336 -9.10 -9.62 48.38
CA LEU A 336 -8.63 -10.76 49.20
C LEU A 336 -8.43 -12.15 48.54
N GLY A 337 -7.17 -12.59 48.62
CA GLY A 337 -6.87 -13.91 49.18
C GLY A 337 -6.39 -14.98 48.22
N LEU A 338 -5.14 -14.86 47.72
CA LEU A 338 -4.29 -16.00 47.37
C LEU A 338 -2.83 -15.52 47.29
N LYS A 339 -1.98 -16.01 48.21
CA LYS A 339 -0.55 -15.69 48.26
C LYS A 339 0.16 -16.30 47.04
N ARG A 340 0.50 -15.46 46.04
CA ARG A 340 1.45 -15.83 44.98
C ARG A 340 2.88 -15.56 45.46
N LYS A 341 3.72 -16.59 45.36
CA LYS A 341 5.16 -16.54 45.57
C LYS A 341 5.79 -15.44 44.70
N GLN A 342 6.67 -14.64 45.30
CA GLN A 342 7.51 -13.66 44.62
C GLN A 342 8.33 -14.35 43.52
N ILE A 343 8.14 -13.91 42.29
CA ILE A 343 9.11 -14.08 41.20
C ILE A 343 9.81 -12.71 41.10
N PRO A 344 11.15 -12.65 41.04
CA PRO A 344 11.89 -11.39 41.02
C PRO A 344 11.51 -10.53 39.81
N ASP A 345 11.23 -9.27 40.11
CA ASP A 345 10.93 -8.18 39.19
C ASP A 345 12.24 -7.69 38.54
N GLU A 346 12.75 -8.42 37.56
CA GLU A 346 13.84 -7.94 36.70
C GLU A 346 13.56 -8.32 35.25
N THR A 347 12.71 -7.55 34.59
CA THR A 347 12.89 -7.30 33.15
C THR A 347 12.88 -5.79 32.93
N PRO A 348 13.96 -5.19 32.43
CA PRO A 348 14.01 -3.74 32.25
C PRO A 348 12.96 -3.32 31.21
N ALA A 349 12.15 -2.33 31.59
CA ALA A 349 11.23 -1.67 30.68
C ALA A 349 12.01 -1.08 29.50
N VAL A 350 11.83 -1.65 28.31
CA VAL A 350 12.41 -1.08 27.08
C VAL A 350 11.62 0.18 26.69
N PRO A 351 12.27 1.33 26.49
CA PRO A 351 11.60 2.56 26.06
C PRO A 351 10.89 2.36 24.71
N ARG A 352 9.59 2.64 24.66
CA ARG A 352 8.77 2.51 23.43
C ARG A 352 8.88 3.75 22.56
N GLU A 353 10.01 3.89 21.88
CA GLU A 353 10.10 4.75 20.68
C GLU A 353 9.65 3.94 19.45
N THR A 354 8.83 4.53 18.58
CA THR A 354 8.59 3.96 17.25
C THR A 354 9.89 4.07 16.48
N PRO A 355 10.51 2.97 16.05
CA PRO A 355 11.80 3.10 15.40
C PRO A 355 11.56 3.75 14.01
N LYS A 356 12.40 4.72 13.65
CA LYS A 356 12.32 5.46 12.38
C LYS A 356 13.68 5.46 11.70
N GLY A 357 13.88 4.61 10.70
CA GLY A 357 15.12 4.59 9.92
C GLY A 357 15.14 3.52 8.82
N PRO A 358 16.12 3.56 7.90
CA PRO A 358 16.35 2.48 6.94
C PRO A 358 16.99 1.31 7.69
N TRP A 359 16.30 0.17 7.73
CA TRP A 359 16.73 -0.99 8.49
C TRP A 359 17.98 -1.62 7.85
N LYS A 360 18.97 -1.99 8.67
CA LYS A 360 20.11 -2.81 8.26
C LYS A 360 20.39 -3.78 9.40
N TRP A 361 19.92 -5.01 9.25
CA TRP A 361 20.22 -6.10 10.16
C TRP A 361 20.66 -7.31 9.35
N GLU A 362 21.43 -8.20 9.98
CA GLU A 362 22.03 -9.32 9.27
C GLU A 362 21.03 -10.46 9.03
N LEU A 363 20.20 -10.87 10.00
CA LEU A 363 19.07 -11.81 9.83
C LEU A 363 17.98 -11.65 10.92
N ALA A 364 16.70 -11.83 10.59
CA ALA A 364 15.60 -11.95 11.55
C ALA A 364 15.55 -13.36 12.18
N SER A 365 15.16 -13.47 13.45
CA SER A 365 14.94 -14.78 14.09
C SER A 365 13.58 -15.36 13.68
N ILE A 366 13.57 -16.64 13.33
CA ILE A 366 12.36 -17.45 13.19
C ILE A 366 12.35 -18.42 14.36
N GLU A 367 11.34 -18.33 15.21
CA GLU A 367 11.17 -19.19 16.38
C GLU A 367 9.89 -20.01 16.25
N CYS A 368 9.93 -21.22 16.77
CA CYS A 368 8.74 -22.05 17.00
C CYS A 368 8.59 -22.20 18.53
N VAL A 369 7.40 -21.92 19.07
CA VAL A 369 7.13 -22.00 20.50
C VAL A 369 5.82 -22.76 20.72
N GLN A 370 5.86 -23.76 21.60
CA GLN A 370 4.66 -24.38 22.11
C GLN A 370 4.05 -23.48 23.19
N GLY A 371 2.81 -23.02 23.02
CA GLY A 371 2.18 -22.16 23.99
C GLY A 371 0.88 -21.50 23.55
N ASP A 372 0.41 -20.59 24.41
CA ASP A 372 -0.85 -19.89 24.25
C ASP A 372 -0.66 -18.55 23.52
N MET A 373 -1.34 -18.39 22.38
CA MET A 373 -1.25 -17.20 21.53
C MET A 373 -1.67 -15.92 22.26
N VAL A 374 -2.64 -15.97 23.17
CA VAL A 374 -3.16 -14.75 23.82
C VAL A 374 -2.20 -14.17 24.87
N LYS A 375 -1.12 -14.90 25.19
CA LYS A 375 -0.09 -14.49 26.16
C LYS A 375 1.17 -13.93 25.51
N GLN A 376 1.20 -13.84 24.17
CA GLN A 376 2.41 -13.50 23.43
C GLN A 376 2.67 -12.00 23.43
N ASN A 377 3.76 -11.58 24.07
CA ASN A 377 4.21 -10.19 24.06
C ASN A 377 5.03 -9.91 22.78
N VAL A 378 4.33 -9.46 21.74
CA VAL A 378 4.88 -9.12 20.42
C VAL A 378 4.12 -7.91 19.86
N ASP A 379 4.63 -7.25 18.84
CA ASP A 379 3.94 -6.10 18.26
C ASP A 379 2.64 -6.52 17.54
N ILE A 380 2.65 -7.68 16.88
CA ILE A 380 1.50 -8.21 16.13
C ILE A 380 1.15 -9.63 16.56
N ILE A 381 -0.13 -9.86 16.87
CA ILE A 381 -0.72 -11.20 16.92
C ILE A 381 -1.57 -11.42 15.66
N VAL A 382 -1.36 -12.55 14.97
CA VAL A 382 -2.18 -12.94 13.83
C VAL A 382 -3.35 -13.79 14.30
N ASN A 383 -4.57 -13.30 14.06
CA ASN A 383 -5.82 -13.99 14.33
C ASN A 383 -6.36 -14.66 13.04
N PRO A 384 -6.46 -16.01 12.99
CA PRO A 384 -7.11 -16.72 11.89
C PRO A 384 -8.63 -16.61 12.03
N ALA A 385 -9.20 -15.61 11.37
CA ALA A 385 -10.63 -15.29 11.40
C ALA A 385 -11.40 -15.94 10.25
N ASN A 386 -12.73 -15.87 10.30
CA ASN A 386 -13.58 -16.11 9.12
C ASN A 386 -13.82 -14.82 8.34
N LYS A 387 -14.40 -14.95 7.14
CA LYS A 387 -14.68 -13.82 6.23
C LYS A 387 -15.61 -12.74 6.78
N HIS A 388 -16.30 -13.02 7.89
CA HIS A 388 -17.18 -12.07 8.56
C HIS A 388 -16.58 -11.52 9.87
N MET A 389 -15.32 -11.88 10.18
CA MET A 389 -14.63 -11.58 11.44
C MET A 389 -15.52 -11.82 12.68
N LYS A 390 -16.39 -12.83 12.60
CA LYS A 390 -17.21 -13.30 13.71
C LYS A 390 -16.41 -14.37 14.45
N HIS A 391 -15.78 -14.03 15.57
CA HIS A 391 -14.82 -14.91 16.22
C HIS A 391 -15.51 -15.98 17.08
N ALA A 392 -16.27 -16.86 16.43
CA ALA A 392 -17.23 -17.77 17.05
C ALA A 392 -16.62 -19.07 17.62
N GLY A 393 -15.34 -19.38 17.35
CA GLY A 393 -14.70 -20.60 17.87
C GLY A 393 -13.19 -20.63 17.72
N GLY A 394 -12.57 -21.64 18.33
CA GLY A 394 -11.13 -21.89 18.28
C GLY A 394 -10.28 -20.71 18.77
N LEU A 395 -9.11 -20.54 18.16
CA LEU A 395 -8.17 -19.47 18.48
C LEU A 395 -8.79 -18.07 18.30
N ALA A 396 -9.62 -17.87 17.27
CA ALA A 396 -10.27 -16.58 17.06
C ALA A 396 -11.14 -16.18 18.25
N ARG A 397 -11.92 -17.12 18.80
CA ARG A 397 -12.73 -16.87 20.01
C ARG A 397 -11.85 -16.57 21.21
N ALA A 398 -10.76 -17.30 21.40
CA ALA A 398 -9.83 -17.04 22.49
C ALA A 398 -9.21 -15.63 22.41
N ILE A 399 -8.81 -15.19 21.21
CA ILE A 399 -8.31 -13.85 20.94
C ILE A 399 -9.38 -12.78 21.21
N GLU A 400 -10.62 -12.97 20.77
CA GLU A 400 -11.71 -12.02 21.06
C GLU A 400 -11.99 -11.92 22.56
N VAL A 401 -12.03 -13.05 23.28
CA VAL A 401 -12.26 -13.07 24.72
C VAL A 401 -11.13 -12.35 25.47
N ALA A 402 -9.88 -12.65 25.13
CA ALA A 402 -8.72 -12.07 25.80
C ALA A 402 -8.43 -10.62 25.38
N GLY A 403 -8.83 -10.21 24.17
CA GLY A 403 -8.72 -8.83 23.70
C GLY A 403 -9.90 -7.94 24.11
N GLY A 404 -10.96 -8.52 24.65
CA GLY A 404 -12.12 -7.79 25.15
C GLY A 404 -13.00 -7.18 24.06
N ASN A 405 -13.92 -6.30 24.48
CA ASN A 405 -14.94 -5.72 23.60
C ASN A 405 -14.36 -4.93 22.42
N ALA A 406 -13.18 -4.34 22.57
CA ALA A 406 -12.50 -3.58 21.51
C ALA A 406 -12.30 -4.44 20.26
N VAL A 407 -11.79 -5.67 20.42
CA VAL A 407 -11.55 -6.57 19.28
C VAL A 407 -12.85 -6.91 18.55
N ARG A 408 -13.95 -7.12 19.29
CA ARG A 408 -15.26 -7.42 18.71
C ARG A 408 -15.82 -6.23 17.93
N GLU A 409 -15.90 -5.06 18.56
CA GLU A 409 -16.52 -3.88 17.96
C GLU A 409 -15.69 -3.33 16.79
N GLU A 410 -14.36 -3.36 16.90
CA GLU A 410 -13.48 -3.00 15.80
C GLU A 410 -13.57 -4.00 14.64
N SER A 411 -13.71 -5.30 14.93
CA SER A 411 -13.93 -6.31 13.89
C SER A 411 -15.27 -6.11 13.17
N LYS A 412 -16.32 -5.80 13.93
CA LYS A 412 -17.65 -5.49 13.38
C LYS A 412 -17.60 -4.22 12.53
N THR A 413 -16.98 -3.16 13.03
CA THR A 413 -16.77 -1.90 12.32
C THR A 413 -15.98 -2.13 11.04
N TRP A 414 -14.92 -2.95 11.10
CA TRP A 414 -14.12 -3.28 9.93
C TRP A 414 -14.98 -3.96 8.86
N ILE A 415 -15.84 -4.92 9.24
CA ILE A 415 -16.75 -5.62 8.32
C ILE A 415 -17.84 -4.70 7.78
N GLU A 416 -18.39 -3.81 8.60
CA GLU A 416 -19.37 -2.80 8.17
C GLU A 416 -18.78 -1.87 7.11
N GLN A 417 -17.50 -1.50 7.26
CA GLN A 417 -16.79 -0.62 6.35
C GLN A 417 -16.26 -1.33 5.09
N ASN A 418 -15.82 -2.59 5.21
CA ASN A 418 -15.04 -3.27 4.18
C ASN A 418 -15.76 -4.46 3.54
N GLY A 419 -16.96 -4.82 4.01
CA GLY A 419 -17.65 -6.03 3.59
C GLY A 419 -17.02 -7.27 4.20
N THR A 420 -16.70 -8.28 3.37
CA THR A 420 -16.05 -9.51 3.84
C THR A 420 -14.53 -9.44 3.80
N LEU A 421 -13.88 -10.21 4.67
CA LEU A 421 -12.44 -10.45 4.65
C LEU A 421 -12.13 -11.61 3.71
N ASP A 422 -11.50 -11.31 2.58
CA ASP A 422 -11.12 -12.33 1.59
C ASP A 422 -9.77 -13.00 1.93
N VAL A 423 -9.55 -14.19 1.37
CA VAL A 423 -8.30 -14.95 1.53
C VAL A 423 -7.12 -14.11 1.04
N GLY A 424 -6.09 -13.99 1.89
CA GLY A 424 -4.90 -13.20 1.60
C GLY A 424 -5.02 -11.70 1.93
N LYS A 425 -6.20 -11.16 2.26
CA LYS A 425 -6.32 -9.81 2.81
C LYS A 425 -6.03 -9.83 4.32
N VAL A 426 -5.41 -8.77 4.82
CA VAL A 426 -5.14 -8.57 6.25
C VAL A 426 -6.02 -7.43 6.74
N ALA A 427 -6.91 -7.71 7.69
CA ALA A 427 -7.65 -6.70 8.43
C ALA A 427 -6.89 -6.36 9.72
N GLN A 428 -6.84 -5.09 10.07
CA GLN A 428 -6.11 -4.61 11.24
C GLN A 428 -7.08 -4.02 12.26
N THR A 429 -6.91 -4.41 13.52
CA THR A 429 -7.58 -3.83 14.69
C THR A 429 -6.54 -3.60 15.78
N THR A 430 -6.90 -2.91 16.85
CA THR A 430 -6.08 -2.82 18.06
C THR A 430 -5.97 -4.20 18.71
N GLY A 431 -4.95 -4.39 19.56
CA GLY A 431 -4.87 -5.59 20.40
C GLY A 431 -5.98 -5.68 21.46
N GLY A 432 -6.75 -4.60 21.68
CA GLY A 432 -7.61 -4.47 22.85
C GLY A 432 -6.81 -4.67 24.14
N GLU A 433 -7.19 -5.67 24.93
CA GLU A 433 -6.53 -6.07 26.18
C GLU A 433 -5.34 -7.04 25.99
N LEU A 434 -5.08 -7.51 24.76
CA LEU A 434 -3.95 -8.41 24.48
C LEU A 434 -2.60 -7.71 24.65
N PRO A 435 -1.53 -8.46 24.97
CA PRO A 435 -0.17 -7.95 25.05
C PRO A 435 0.46 -7.70 23.65
N CYS A 436 -0.30 -7.17 22.70
CA CYS A 436 0.16 -6.77 21.38
C CYS A 436 -0.33 -5.39 20.96
N ARG A 437 0.37 -4.76 20.01
CA ARG A 437 -0.01 -3.43 19.51
C ARG A 437 -1.16 -3.52 18.51
N VAL A 438 -1.09 -4.49 17.60
CA VAL A 438 -2.03 -4.63 16.48
C VAL A 438 -2.43 -6.10 16.33
N LEU A 439 -3.70 -6.35 16.06
CA LEU A 439 -4.19 -7.65 15.64
C LEU A 439 -4.32 -7.68 14.12
N PHE A 440 -3.72 -8.70 13.51
CA PHE A 440 -3.90 -9.00 12.09
C PHE A 440 -4.92 -10.11 11.94
N HIS A 441 -6.13 -9.77 11.52
CA HIS A 441 -7.15 -10.76 11.19
C HIS A 441 -6.97 -11.20 9.75
N VAL A 442 -6.89 -12.52 9.54
CA VAL A 442 -6.70 -13.13 8.23
C VAL A 442 -7.62 -14.31 8.01
N VAL A 443 -8.01 -14.53 6.75
CA VAL A 443 -8.74 -15.73 6.34
C VAL A 443 -7.79 -16.63 5.57
N GLY A 444 -7.56 -17.84 6.08
CA GLY A 444 -6.82 -18.88 5.38
C GLY A 444 -7.71 -19.68 4.42
N PRO A 445 -7.11 -20.49 3.53
CA PRO A 445 -7.85 -21.37 2.61
C PRO A 445 -8.53 -22.53 3.35
N TYR A 446 -9.66 -23.00 2.83
CA TYR A 446 -10.21 -24.31 3.19
C TYR A 446 -9.48 -25.40 2.42
N TRP A 447 -9.09 -26.47 3.10
CA TRP A 447 -8.47 -27.61 2.42
C TRP A 447 -9.48 -28.38 1.58
N LYS A 448 -9.18 -28.50 0.28
CA LYS A 448 -9.94 -29.27 -0.71
C LYS A 448 -9.01 -30.30 -1.36
N ASN A 449 -8.20 -30.99 -0.56
CA ASN A 449 -7.25 -32.01 -1.01
C ASN A 449 -6.17 -31.49 -1.97
N GLY A 450 -5.86 -30.19 -1.95
CA GLY A 450 -4.82 -29.58 -2.78
C GLY A 450 -5.26 -29.30 -4.22
N SER A 451 -6.56 -29.35 -4.51
CA SER A 451 -7.11 -29.19 -5.86
C SER A 451 -7.43 -27.74 -6.24
N ALA A 452 -7.18 -26.77 -5.36
CA ALA A 452 -7.70 -25.41 -5.46
C ALA A 452 -6.66 -24.33 -5.10
N ASP A 453 -5.38 -24.60 -5.38
CA ASP A 453 -4.25 -23.69 -5.13
C ASP A 453 -4.10 -23.28 -3.64
N GLU A 454 -4.54 -24.13 -2.70
CA GLU A 454 -4.59 -23.82 -1.28
C GLU A 454 -3.20 -23.47 -0.71
N GLU A 455 -2.15 -24.16 -1.17
CA GLU A 455 -0.77 -23.88 -0.78
C GLU A 455 -0.32 -22.47 -1.20
N LYS A 456 -0.71 -22.04 -2.41
CA LYS A 456 -0.42 -20.68 -2.89
C LYS A 456 -1.19 -19.64 -2.09
N GLN A 457 -2.43 -19.94 -1.73
CA GLN A 457 -3.27 -19.06 -0.93
C GLN A 457 -2.74 -18.91 0.50
N LEU A 458 -2.32 -20.01 1.14
CA LEU A 458 -1.71 -19.98 2.47
C LEU A 458 -0.38 -19.24 2.46
N ALA A 459 0.48 -19.50 1.46
CA ALA A 459 1.71 -18.73 1.26
C ALA A 459 1.44 -17.23 1.06
N LEU A 460 0.37 -16.87 0.32
CA LEU A 460 -0.03 -15.48 0.11
C LEU A 460 -0.44 -14.82 1.43
N VAL A 461 -1.21 -15.50 2.29
CA VAL A 461 -1.60 -14.99 3.61
C VAL A 461 -0.36 -14.68 4.46
N VAL A 462 0.59 -15.61 4.56
CA VAL A 462 1.83 -15.40 5.33
C VAL A 462 2.63 -14.23 4.78
N ASN A 463 2.86 -14.20 3.46
CA ASN A 463 3.61 -13.11 2.83
C ASN A 463 2.96 -11.74 3.07
N ASN A 464 1.63 -11.66 3.03
CA ASN A 464 0.92 -10.41 3.27
C ASN A 464 0.98 -10.00 4.74
N CYS A 465 0.91 -10.93 5.71
CA CYS A 465 1.15 -10.61 7.12
C CYS A 465 2.54 -9.97 7.32
N LEU A 466 3.60 -10.61 6.82
CA LEU A 466 4.97 -10.10 6.99
C LEU A 466 5.17 -8.75 6.30
N LYS A 467 4.59 -8.60 5.10
CA LYS A 467 4.64 -7.34 4.35
C LYS A 467 3.89 -6.21 5.04
N GLU A 468 2.70 -6.46 5.55
CA GLU A 468 1.94 -5.46 6.30
C GLU A 468 2.68 -5.07 7.59
N ALA A 469 3.29 -6.03 8.27
CA ALA A 469 4.12 -5.79 9.45
C ALA A 469 5.30 -4.85 9.15
N ASP A 470 6.01 -5.08 8.03
CA ASP A 470 7.08 -4.19 7.58
C ASP A 470 6.57 -2.79 7.20
N MET A 471 5.38 -2.69 6.61
CA MET A 471 4.79 -1.41 6.24
C MET A 471 4.41 -0.56 7.46
N ILE A 472 4.01 -1.19 8.57
CA ILE A 472 3.75 -0.51 9.85
C ILE A 472 5.00 -0.36 10.73
N GLY A 473 6.14 -0.89 10.29
CA GLY A 473 7.45 -0.72 10.93
C GLY A 473 7.55 -1.35 12.32
N VAL A 474 6.92 -2.51 12.54
CA VAL A 474 7.06 -3.26 13.79
C VAL A 474 8.28 -4.20 13.76
N GLU A 475 8.71 -4.67 14.92
CA GLU A 475 9.87 -5.55 15.04
C GLU A 475 9.48 -7.02 15.30
N SER A 476 8.25 -7.31 15.71
CA SER A 476 7.84 -8.67 16.08
C SER A 476 6.42 -9.06 15.65
N ILE A 477 6.27 -10.29 15.19
CA ILE A 477 4.98 -10.87 14.80
C ILE A 477 4.87 -12.32 15.26
N SER A 478 3.68 -12.70 15.74
CA SER A 478 3.34 -14.09 16.05
C SER A 478 2.28 -14.65 15.11
N LEU A 479 2.51 -15.87 14.62
CA LEU A 479 1.67 -16.58 13.65
C LEU A 479 1.23 -17.93 14.25
N PRO A 480 -0.06 -18.27 14.22
CA PRO A 480 -0.51 -19.62 14.53
C PRO A 480 -0.39 -20.53 13.31
N ALA A 481 -0.67 -21.83 13.47
CA ALA A 481 -0.97 -22.70 12.33
C ALA A 481 -2.31 -22.28 11.70
N ILE A 482 -2.24 -21.61 10.54
CA ILE A 482 -3.42 -21.06 9.87
C ILE A 482 -4.16 -22.19 9.13
N SER A 483 -5.49 -22.19 9.22
CA SER A 483 -6.41 -23.15 8.59
C SER A 483 -6.38 -24.61 9.11
N THR A 484 -5.53 -24.97 10.07
CA THR A 484 -5.41 -26.37 10.53
C THR A 484 -6.59 -26.85 11.40
N GLY A 485 -7.32 -25.92 12.02
CA GLY A 485 -8.53 -26.23 12.80
C GLY A 485 -9.75 -26.50 11.91
N LEU A 486 -10.76 -25.63 11.98
CA LEU A 486 -12.04 -25.81 11.28
C LEU A 486 -11.91 -25.96 9.75
N TYR A 487 -10.84 -25.44 9.15
CA TYR A 487 -10.62 -25.45 7.70
C TYR A 487 -9.84 -26.68 7.23
N LYS A 488 -9.48 -27.59 8.15
CA LYS A 488 -8.91 -28.92 7.93
C LYS A 488 -7.66 -28.98 7.05
N TYR A 489 -6.87 -27.91 7.07
CA TYR A 489 -5.58 -27.91 6.37
C TYR A 489 -4.61 -28.88 7.08
N PRO A 490 -4.00 -29.85 6.38
CA PRO A 490 -3.06 -30.78 6.98
C PRO A 490 -1.89 -30.05 7.64
N VAL A 491 -1.56 -30.44 8.87
CA VAL A 491 -0.62 -29.71 9.72
C VAL A 491 0.80 -29.72 9.14
N ASP A 492 1.25 -30.87 8.66
CA ASP A 492 2.51 -31.09 7.94
C ASP A 492 2.65 -30.11 6.74
N LYS A 493 1.63 -30.04 5.89
CA LYS A 493 1.61 -29.14 4.73
C LYS A 493 1.51 -27.68 5.13
N CYS A 494 0.77 -27.38 6.20
CA CYS A 494 0.68 -26.03 6.75
C CYS A 494 2.06 -25.54 7.19
N ALA A 495 2.78 -26.36 7.96
CA ALA A 495 4.14 -26.09 8.42
C ALA A 495 5.09 -25.84 7.25
N GLU A 496 5.12 -26.76 6.27
CA GLU A 496 5.97 -26.65 5.08
C GLU A 496 5.74 -25.30 4.36
N VAL A 497 4.48 -24.98 4.08
CA VAL A 497 4.11 -23.77 3.33
C VAL A 497 4.41 -22.50 4.12
N MET A 498 4.02 -22.44 5.39
CA MET A 498 4.18 -21.24 6.21
C MET A 498 5.65 -20.95 6.50
N VAL A 499 6.44 -21.95 6.89
CA VAL A 499 7.87 -21.80 7.15
C VAL A 499 8.62 -21.44 5.88
N SER A 500 8.31 -22.11 4.76
CA SER A 500 8.94 -21.80 3.46
C SER A 500 8.60 -20.40 2.97
N ALA A 501 7.35 -19.95 3.14
CA ALA A 501 6.94 -18.59 2.80
C ALA A 501 7.68 -17.55 3.63
N THR A 502 7.80 -17.76 4.95
CA THR A 502 8.56 -16.87 5.85
C THR A 502 10.04 -16.81 5.48
N LYS A 503 10.71 -17.96 5.32
CA LYS A 503 12.12 -18.02 4.91
C LYS A 503 12.35 -17.34 3.56
N ARG A 504 11.45 -17.57 2.60
CA ARG A 504 11.49 -16.93 1.27
C ARG A 504 11.30 -15.42 1.38
N TYR A 505 10.36 -14.95 2.20
CA TYR A 505 10.11 -13.53 2.43
C TYR A 505 11.36 -12.83 2.96
N LEU A 506 11.98 -13.38 4.01
CA LEU A 506 13.20 -12.82 4.59
C LEU A 506 14.39 -12.87 3.61
N LYS A 507 14.54 -13.97 2.86
CA LYS A 507 15.60 -14.10 1.84
C LYS A 507 15.47 -13.08 0.71
N LEU A 508 14.25 -12.72 0.33
CA LEU A 508 13.98 -11.75 -0.73
C LEU A 508 14.06 -10.30 -0.24
N ASN A 509 13.97 -10.05 1.07
CA ASN A 509 13.95 -8.71 1.67
C ASN A 509 14.93 -8.52 2.85
N PRO A 510 16.20 -9.00 2.78
CA PRO A 510 17.08 -9.11 3.96
C PRO A 510 17.54 -7.75 4.52
N LYS A 511 17.41 -6.66 3.75
CA LYS A 511 17.83 -5.31 4.16
C LYS A 511 16.67 -4.34 4.32
N ASP A 512 15.43 -4.78 4.08
CA ASP A 512 14.27 -3.89 4.01
C ASP A 512 13.16 -4.24 5.01
N SER A 513 13.17 -5.46 5.55
CA SER A 513 12.21 -5.87 6.57
C SER A 513 12.51 -5.15 7.89
N SER A 514 11.49 -4.76 8.66
CA SER A 514 11.65 -4.22 10.02
C SER A 514 11.59 -5.33 11.06
N LEU A 515 11.05 -6.50 10.68
CA LEU A 515 10.91 -7.64 11.57
C LEU A 515 12.26 -8.20 12.02
N ARG A 516 12.38 -8.38 13.34
CA ARG A 516 13.50 -8.99 14.05
C ARG A 516 13.12 -10.35 14.62
N LEU A 517 11.85 -10.52 14.96
CA LEU A 517 11.28 -11.76 15.49
C LEU A 517 10.03 -12.16 14.71
N ILE A 518 10.05 -13.37 14.13
CA ILE A 518 8.86 -14.04 13.60
C ILE A 518 8.67 -15.31 14.41
N ARG A 519 7.60 -15.38 15.19
CA ARG A 519 7.33 -16.52 16.08
C ARG A 519 6.12 -17.30 15.59
N PHE A 520 6.30 -18.60 15.33
CA PHE A 520 5.18 -19.52 15.24
C PHE A 520 4.78 -19.95 16.65
N VAL A 521 3.50 -19.81 17.00
CA VAL A 521 2.98 -20.19 18.32
C VAL A 521 1.91 -21.26 18.17
N LEU A 522 2.23 -22.46 18.64
CA LEU A 522 1.44 -23.68 18.43
C LEU A 522 0.98 -24.20 19.78
N PHE A 523 -0.32 -24.49 19.92
CA PHE A 523 -0.88 -24.81 21.24
C PHE A 523 -0.60 -26.26 21.64
N ASP A 524 -0.86 -27.20 20.73
CA ASP A 524 -0.64 -28.63 20.92
C ASP A 524 0.75 -29.09 20.46
N GLU A 525 1.19 -30.22 21.02
CA GLU A 525 2.51 -30.81 20.81
C GLU A 525 2.70 -31.34 19.38
N GLU A 526 1.65 -31.92 18.78
CA GLU A 526 1.68 -32.46 17.41
C GLU A 526 1.95 -31.34 16.40
N THR A 527 1.20 -30.23 16.48
CA THR A 527 1.41 -29.07 15.61
C THR A 527 2.75 -28.40 15.86
N PHE A 528 3.21 -28.34 17.11
CA PHE A 528 4.54 -27.82 17.43
C PHE A 528 5.65 -28.63 16.75
N HIS A 529 5.57 -29.96 16.82
CA HIS A 529 6.56 -30.87 16.25
C HIS A 529 6.68 -30.73 14.72
N GLU A 530 5.57 -30.50 14.00
CA GLU A 530 5.61 -30.29 12.54
C GLU A 530 6.28 -28.95 12.14
N PHE A 531 6.24 -27.93 13.02
CA PHE A 531 6.80 -26.59 12.75
C PHE A 531 8.27 -26.43 13.21
N SER A 532 8.72 -27.22 14.17
CA SER A 532 10.07 -27.19 14.76
C SER A 532 11.05 -28.05 13.97
#